data_AF-A0A968KV01-F1
#
_entry.id   AF-A0A968KV01-F1
#
_cell.length_a   1.000
_cell.length_b   1.000
_cell.length_c   1.000
_cell.angle_alpha   90.00
_cell.angle_beta   90.00
_cell.angle_gamma   90.00
#
_symmetry.space_group_name_H-M   'P 1'
#
loop_
_entity.id
_entity.type
_entity.pdbx_description
1 polymer ?
#
loop_
_entity_poly.entity_id
_entity_poly.type
_entity_poly.pdbx_seq_one_letter_code
_entity_poly.pdbx_strand_id
1 'polypeptide(L)'
;MSYIFIIICISCQHQPLPNPPNTKEITLLPSVHQHLENQQHPITDIWYRRIITKRSAASEDVAIVAAQFPSIVSFILPEELWLASDSKQKRYLQRELKDAITRDSKLRRKFTRKQQQMIKDGKIPLGYTWHHDAPLGKMQLVDRIIHDATPHTGGRWIWGGGTNNRK
;
A
#
# COMPACT_ATOMS: atom_id res chain seq x y z
N MET A 1 -22.30 48.07 -62.72
CA MET A 1 -21.86 46.69 -62.97
C MET A 1 -21.48 46.10 -61.62
N SER A 2 -22.45 45.54 -60.90
CA SER A 2 -22.25 45.05 -59.52
C SER A 2 -21.74 43.62 -59.51
N TYR A 3 -20.66 43.38 -58.78
CA TYR A 3 -20.09 42.07 -58.51
C TYR A 3 -20.91 41.34 -57.44
N ILE A 4 -21.31 40.10 -57.73
CA ILE A 4 -21.90 39.17 -56.77
C ILE A 4 -20.75 38.52 -55.98
N PHE A 5 -20.73 38.73 -54.65
CA PHE A 5 -19.91 37.96 -53.72
C PHE A 5 -20.65 36.68 -53.33
N ILE A 6 -20.10 35.52 -53.67
CA ILE A 6 -20.57 34.21 -53.18
C ILE A 6 -19.95 33.97 -51.81
N ILE A 7 -20.77 34.00 -50.76
CA ILE A 7 -20.36 33.57 -49.42
C ILE A 7 -20.50 32.05 -49.37
N ILE A 8 -19.37 31.33 -49.39
CA ILE A 8 -19.32 29.90 -49.13
C ILE A 8 -19.28 29.72 -47.60
N CYS A 9 -20.43 29.38 -47.01
CA CYS A 9 -20.49 28.92 -45.63
C CYS A 9 -19.83 27.54 -45.52
N ILE A 10 -18.57 27.50 -45.07
CA ILE A 10 -17.91 26.25 -44.66
C ILE A 10 -18.47 25.88 -43.28
N SER A 11 -19.45 24.99 -43.28
CA SER A 11 -19.96 24.33 -42.07
C SER A 11 -18.82 23.50 -41.48
N CYS A 12 -18.16 24.00 -40.45
CA CYS A 12 -17.14 23.26 -39.72
C CYS A 12 -17.85 22.15 -38.93
N GLN A 13 -17.91 20.95 -39.49
CA GLN A 13 -18.38 19.77 -38.77
C GLN A 13 -17.38 19.48 -37.65
N HIS A 14 -17.79 19.76 -36.41
CA HIS A 14 -17.07 19.36 -35.21
C HIS A 14 -17.05 17.82 -35.19
N GLN A 15 -15.95 17.22 -35.63
CA GLN A 15 -15.75 15.80 -35.40
C GLN A 15 -15.52 15.59 -33.89
N PRO A 16 -16.25 14.67 -33.24
CA PRO A 16 -15.98 14.36 -31.84
C PRO A 16 -14.53 13.88 -31.72
N LEU A 17 -13.82 14.39 -30.71
CA LEU A 17 -12.47 13.94 -30.40
C LEU A 17 -12.45 12.41 -30.32
N PRO A 18 -11.40 11.74 -30.83
CA PRO A 18 -11.30 10.29 -30.70
C PRO A 18 -11.40 9.92 -29.22
N ASN A 19 -12.19 8.88 -28.93
CA ASN A 19 -12.29 8.34 -27.58
C ASN A 19 -10.88 8.14 -27.01
N PRO A 20 -10.62 8.55 -25.75
CA PRO A 20 -9.32 8.34 -25.14
C PRO A 20 -8.96 6.86 -25.23
N PRO A 21 -7.67 6.51 -25.44
CA PRO A 21 -7.25 5.13 -25.58
C PRO A 21 -7.78 4.32 -24.40
N ASN A 22 -8.37 3.16 -24.71
CA ASN A 22 -8.98 2.22 -23.78
C ASN A 22 -8.16 2.07 -22.49
N THR A 23 -8.48 2.89 -21.48
CA THR A 23 -7.93 2.76 -20.14
C THR A 23 -8.55 1.52 -19.56
N LYS A 24 -7.81 0.40 -19.64
CA LYS A 24 -8.19 -0.88 -19.02
C LYS A 24 -8.69 -0.59 -17.60
N GLU A 25 -9.98 -0.81 -17.36
CA GLU A 25 -10.62 -0.50 -16.09
C GLU A 25 -9.95 -1.34 -15.00
N ILE A 26 -9.33 -0.68 -14.01
CA ILE A 26 -8.66 -1.36 -12.91
C ILE A 26 -9.72 -1.86 -11.93
N THR A 27 -9.80 -3.18 -11.76
CA THR A 27 -10.77 -3.80 -10.85
C THR A 27 -10.54 -3.33 -9.40
N LEU A 28 -11.58 -2.78 -8.77
CA LEU A 28 -11.56 -2.42 -7.35
C LEU A 28 -11.94 -3.62 -6.47
N LEU A 29 -11.03 -4.02 -5.58
CA LEU A 29 -11.24 -5.09 -4.62
C LEU A 29 -12.06 -4.62 -3.41
N PRO A 30 -12.90 -5.49 -2.82
CA PRO A 30 -13.62 -5.19 -1.59
C PRO A 30 -12.66 -4.99 -0.41
N SER A 31 -13.00 -4.04 0.47
CA SER A 31 -12.29 -3.80 1.73
C SER A 31 -13.25 -3.39 2.86
N VAL A 32 -12.90 -3.70 4.12
CA VAL A 32 -13.77 -3.52 5.30
C VAL A 32 -14.27 -2.08 5.47
N HIS A 33 -13.48 -1.09 5.03
CA HIS A 33 -13.82 0.33 5.10
C HIS A 33 -13.67 1.02 3.74
N GLN A 34 -14.12 0.36 2.66
CA GLN A 34 -14.06 0.94 1.32
C GLN A 34 -14.76 2.31 1.21
N HIS A 35 -15.86 2.51 1.96
CA HIS A 35 -16.62 3.77 1.98
C HIS A 35 -15.83 4.95 2.59
N LEU A 36 -14.74 4.68 3.32
CA LEU A 36 -13.85 5.71 3.86
C LEU A 36 -12.81 6.16 2.84
N GLU A 37 -12.93 5.82 1.55
CA GLU A 37 -12.00 6.32 0.53
C GLU A 37 -11.88 7.85 0.62
N ASN A 38 -10.64 8.29 0.75
CA ASN A 38 -10.26 9.68 0.95
C ASN A 38 -10.77 10.33 2.24
N GLN A 39 -10.99 9.53 3.27
CA GLN A 39 -11.39 9.95 4.61
C GLN A 39 -10.47 9.32 5.67
N GLN A 40 -10.50 9.87 6.88
CA GLN A 40 -9.77 9.35 8.02
C GLN A 40 -10.65 8.41 8.85
N HIS A 41 -10.03 7.44 9.49
CA HIS A 41 -10.67 6.65 10.53
C HIS A 41 -11.09 7.59 11.68
N PRO A 42 -12.34 7.53 12.16
CA PRO A 42 -12.89 8.53 13.09
C PRO A 42 -12.23 8.56 14.49
N ILE A 43 -11.44 7.53 14.83
CA ILE A 43 -10.80 7.41 16.15
C ILE A 43 -9.27 7.53 16.07
N THR A 44 -8.67 7.04 14.99
CA THR A 44 -7.21 6.91 14.88
C THR A 44 -6.59 7.88 13.89
N ASP A 45 -7.43 8.66 13.18
CA ASP A 45 -7.06 9.61 12.15
C ASP A 45 -6.27 9.00 10.96
N ILE A 46 -6.25 7.67 10.86
CA ILE A 46 -5.59 6.96 9.76
C ILE A 46 -6.38 7.13 8.48
N TRP A 47 -5.72 7.62 7.43
CA TRP A 47 -6.34 7.79 6.12
C TRP A 47 -6.60 6.45 5.43
N TYR A 48 -7.77 6.33 4.81
CA TYR A 48 -8.03 5.29 3.82
C TYR A 48 -7.88 5.89 2.42
N ARG A 49 -7.00 5.30 1.62
CA ARG A 49 -6.71 5.76 0.26
C ARG A 49 -6.82 4.63 -0.74
N ARG A 50 -7.21 4.97 -1.97
CA ARG A 50 -7.13 4.06 -3.10
C ARG A 50 -5.66 3.83 -3.46
N ILE A 51 -5.27 2.56 -3.54
CA ILE A 51 -3.93 2.10 -3.89
C ILE A 51 -4.08 1.10 -5.04
N ILE A 52 -3.28 1.30 -6.09
CA ILE A 52 -3.11 0.32 -7.18
C ILE A 52 -2.00 -0.64 -6.77
N THR A 53 -2.27 -1.94 -6.89
CA THR A 53 -1.35 -3.00 -6.51
C THR A 53 -1.60 -4.27 -7.30
N LYS A 54 -0.91 -5.36 -6.93
CA LYS A 54 -1.04 -6.68 -7.55
C LYS A 54 -1.27 -7.75 -6.49
N ARG A 55 -1.95 -8.82 -6.87
CA ARG A 55 -2.13 -10.02 -6.03
C ARG A 55 -0.93 -10.98 -6.10
N SER A 56 -0.18 -10.95 -7.21
CA SER A 56 1.08 -11.67 -7.43
C SER A 56 1.90 -10.97 -8.52
N ALA A 57 3.16 -11.37 -8.73
CA ALA A 57 4.02 -10.77 -9.76
C ALA A 57 3.39 -10.83 -11.17
N ALA A 58 2.73 -11.95 -11.48
CA ALA A 58 2.10 -12.20 -12.76
C ALA A 58 0.66 -11.68 -12.87
N SER A 59 0.06 -11.16 -11.79
CA SER A 59 -1.32 -10.66 -11.85
C SER A 59 -1.40 -9.32 -12.57
N GLU A 60 -2.58 -9.06 -13.12
CA GLU A 60 -3.00 -7.71 -13.50
C GLU A 60 -3.06 -6.79 -12.28
N ASP A 61 -3.05 -5.49 -12.55
CA ASP A 61 -3.24 -4.47 -11.54
C ASP A 61 -4.68 -4.48 -11.01
N VAL A 62 -4.81 -4.26 -9.71
CA VAL A 62 -6.06 -4.13 -8.97
C VAL A 62 -5.99 -2.89 -8.09
N ALA A 63 -7.13 -2.26 -7.84
CA ALA A 63 -7.26 -1.18 -6.88
C ALA A 63 -7.81 -1.71 -5.55
N ILE A 64 -7.43 -1.09 -4.44
CA ILE A 64 -8.06 -1.32 -3.13
C ILE A 64 -8.04 -0.03 -2.30
N VAL A 65 -9.05 0.18 -1.48
CA VAL A 65 -9.05 1.22 -0.45
C VAL A 65 -8.41 0.65 0.81
N ALA A 66 -7.26 1.18 1.22
CA ALA A 66 -6.47 0.64 2.33
C ALA A 66 -6.02 1.74 3.30
N ALA A 67 -5.83 1.34 4.56
CA ALA A 67 -5.36 2.21 5.63
C ALA A 67 -3.88 2.57 5.43
N GLN A 68 -3.53 3.85 5.56
CA GLN A 68 -2.17 4.35 5.44
C GLN A 68 -1.57 4.68 6.80
N PHE A 69 -0.88 3.69 7.38
CA PHE A 69 -0.24 3.85 8.68
C PHE A 69 1.06 4.66 8.61
N PRO A 70 1.33 5.54 9.60
CA PRO A 70 2.67 6.04 9.86
C PRO A 70 3.61 4.87 10.17
N SER A 71 4.58 4.64 9.29
CA SER A 71 5.58 3.58 9.46
C SER A 71 6.92 4.15 9.91
N ILE A 72 7.58 3.48 10.87
CA ILE A 72 8.95 3.84 11.27
C ILE A 72 9.96 3.43 10.19
N VAL A 73 9.75 2.25 9.62
CA VAL A 73 10.51 1.65 8.52
C VAL A 73 9.59 0.74 7.70
N SER A 74 9.91 0.57 6.42
CA SER A 74 9.26 -0.37 5.51
C SER A 74 10.29 -1.26 4.82
N PHE A 75 9.91 -2.50 4.52
CA PHE A 75 10.70 -3.44 3.74
C PHE A 75 9.83 -4.08 2.66
N ILE A 76 10.45 -4.50 1.55
CA ILE A 76 9.81 -5.36 0.57
C ILE A 76 10.28 -6.79 0.84
N LEU A 77 9.33 -7.70 1.09
CA LEU A 77 9.65 -9.11 1.20
C LEU A 77 10.11 -9.65 -0.17
N PRO A 78 11.11 -10.54 -0.18
CA PRO A 78 11.43 -11.29 -1.38
C PRO A 78 10.25 -12.21 -1.74
N GLU A 79 10.11 -12.53 -3.02
CA GLU A 79 8.91 -13.18 -3.58
C GLU A 79 8.61 -14.53 -2.94
N GLU A 80 9.65 -15.31 -2.63
CA GLU A 80 9.54 -16.61 -1.94
C GLU A 80 8.94 -16.50 -0.53
N LEU A 81 8.91 -15.29 0.05
CA LEU A 81 8.31 -15.04 1.36
C LEU A 81 6.91 -14.45 1.29
N TRP A 82 6.35 -14.07 0.13
CA TRP A 82 5.03 -13.45 0.06
C TRP A 82 3.93 -14.34 0.62
N LEU A 83 3.96 -15.63 0.28
CA LEU A 83 2.99 -16.63 0.77
C LEU A 83 3.49 -17.39 2.00
N ALA A 84 4.67 -17.06 2.54
CA ALA A 84 5.21 -17.74 3.71
C ALA A 84 4.41 -17.44 5.00
N SER A 85 4.63 -18.24 6.03
CA SER A 85 3.99 -17.99 7.32
C SER A 85 4.43 -16.67 7.95
N ASP A 86 3.55 -16.09 8.76
CA ASP A 86 3.85 -14.90 9.56
C ASP A 86 5.18 -15.04 10.29
N SER A 87 5.43 -16.21 10.87
CA SER A 87 6.66 -16.51 11.60
C SER A 87 7.91 -16.45 10.71
N LYS A 88 7.82 -16.97 9.47
CA LYS A 88 8.93 -16.89 8.48
C LYS A 88 9.18 -15.44 8.06
N GLN A 89 8.11 -14.71 7.72
CA GLN A 89 8.19 -13.30 7.33
C GLN A 89 8.76 -12.44 8.47
N LYS A 90 8.26 -12.61 9.70
CA LYS A 90 8.74 -11.87 10.89
C LYS A 90 10.22 -12.10 11.16
N ARG A 91 10.72 -13.34 11.04
CA ARG A 91 12.16 -13.64 11.19
C ARG A 91 13.01 -12.91 10.14
N TYR A 92 12.57 -12.88 8.88
CA TYR A 92 13.23 -12.11 7.84
C TYR A 92 13.26 -10.61 8.20
N LEU A 93 12.10 -10.04 8.53
CA LEU A 93 11.97 -8.60 8.82
C LEU A 93 12.76 -8.17 10.08
N GLN A 94 12.89 -9.02 11.09
CA GLN A 94 13.70 -8.74 12.27
C GLN A 94 15.20 -8.66 11.95
N ARG A 95 15.69 -9.52 11.04
CA ARG A 95 17.06 -9.43 10.55
C ARG A 95 17.27 -8.14 9.76
N GLU A 96 16.37 -7.83 8.83
CA GLU A 96 16.44 -6.58 8.05
C GLU A 96 16.43 -5.33 8.95
N LEU A 97 15.56 -5.32 9.98
CA LEU A 97 15.50 -4.22 10.94
C LEU A 97 16.81 -4.09 11.74
N LYS A 98 17.38 -5.21 12.21
CA LYS A 98 18.65 -5.23 12.94
C LYS A 98 19.78 -4.66 12.09
N ASP A 99 19.87 -5.08 10.83
CA ASP A 99 20.92 -4.60 9.93
C ASP A 99 20.69 -3.12 9.59
N ALA A 100 19.45 -2.69 9.39
CA ALA A 100 19.10 -1.31 9.10
C ALA A 100 19.47 -0.36 10.26
N ILE A 101 19.16 -0.70 11.52
CA ILE A 101 19.54 0.15 12.67
C ILE A 101 21.05 0.13 12.96
N THR A 102 21.76 -0.88 12.49
CA THR A 102 23.23 -0.95 12.59
C THR A 102 23.86 0.03 11.63
N ARG A 103 23.35 0.08 10.39
CA ARG A 103 23.84 0.94 9.29
C ARG A 103 23.38 2.39 9.39
N ASP A 104 22.15 2.63 9.85
CA ASP A 104 21.55 3.97 9.91
C ASP A 104 21.38 4.45 11.36
N SER A 105 22.25 5.39 11.77
CA SER A 105 22.19 5.99 13.10
C SER A 105 20.93 6.84 13.32
N LYS A 106 20.35 7.45 12.28
CA LYS A 106 19.12 8.25 12.36
C LYS A 106 17.92 7.34 12.60
N LEU A 107 17.83 6.22 11.88
CA LEU A 107 16.81 5.20 12.14
C LEU A 107 16.98 4.61 13.55
N ARG A 108 18.21 4.26 13.95
CA ARG A 108 18.49 3.75 15.31
C ARG A 108 17.98 4.68 16.40
N ARG A 109 18.14 6.00 16.24
CA ARG A 109 17.68 7.02 17.21
C ARG A 109 16.16 7.12 17.34
N LYS A 110 15.38 6.54 16.41
CA LYS A 110 13.92 6.43 16.55
C LYS A 110 13.48 5.41 17.61
N PHE A 111 14.41 4.56 18.08
CA PHE A 111 14.15 3.52 19.07
C PHE A 111 14.83 3.85 20.40
N THR A 112 14.16 3.55 21.51
CA THR A 112 14.75 3.60 22.86
C THR A 112 15.87 2.56 23.01
N ARG A 113 16.75 2.72 24.01
CA ARG A 113 17.82 1.74 24.29
C ARG A 113 17.28 0.32 24.49
N LYS A 114 16.14 0.18 25.18
CA LYS A 114 15.45 -1.11 25.38
C LYS A 114 14.97 -1.71 24.05
N GLN A 115 14.32 -0.91 23.20
CA GLN A 115 13.87 -1.35 21.88
C GLN A 115 15.05 -1.72 20.97
N GLN A 116 16.14 -0.95 21.01
CA GLN A 116 17.37 -1.28 20.27
C GLN A 116 17.95 -2.64 20.71
N GLN A 117 17.96 -2.92 22.02
CA GLN A 117 18.40 -4.24 22.50
C GLN A 117 17.45 -5.36 22.04
N MET A 118 16.14 -5.16 22.13
CA MET A 118 15.16 -6.12 21.60
C MET A 118 15.39 -6.42 20.12
N ILE A 119 15.66 -5.40 19.29
CA ILE A 119 15.97 -5.56 17.87
C ILE A 119 17.27 -6.38 17.69
N LYS A 120 18.32 -6.10 18.47
CA LYS A 120 19.57 -6.87 18.44
C LYS A 120 19.35 -8.35 18.78
N ASP A 121 18.43 -8.63 19.69
CA ASP A 121 18.02 -9.97 20.12
C ASP A 121 17.03 -10.65 19.15
N GLY A 122 16.71 -10.02 18.01
CA GLY A 122 15.76 -10.57 17.04
C GLY A 122 14.32 -10.56 17.53
N LYS A 123 13.92 -9.55 18.31
CA LYS A 123 12.54 -9.36 18.79
C LYS A 123 11.92 -8.13 18.12
N ILE A 124 10.59 -8.16 17.99
CA ILE A 124 9.84 -6.96 17.59
C ILE A 124 9.96 -5.94 18.75
N PRO A 125 10.38 -4.69 18.49
CA PRO A 125 10.50 -3.69 19.54
C PRO A 125 9.14 -3.44 20.22
N LEU A 126 9.17 -3.27 21.54
CA LEU A 126 7.96 -3.02 22.34
C LEU A 126 7.15 -1.84 21.77
N GLY A 127 5.83 -2.00 21.69
CA GLY A 127 4.91 -1.01 21.13
C GLY A 127 4.66 -1.13 19.63
N TYR A 128 5.42 -1.97 18.92
CA TYR A 128 5.30 -2.09 17.47
C TYR A 128 4.73 -3.45 17.02
N THR A 129 4.26 -3.48 15.77
CA THR A 129 3.88 -4.69 15.06
C THR A 129 4.28 -4.60 13.58
N TRP A 130 4.43 -5.75 12.94
CA TRP A 130 4.59 -5.81 11.49
C TRP A 130 3.21 -5.81 10.83
N HIS A 131 2.98 -4.85 9.95
CA HIS A 131 1.76 -4.66 9.16
C HIS A 131 2.05 -5.05 7.70
N HIS A 132 1.17 -5.87 7.10
CA HIS A 132 1.18 -6.12 5.66
C HIS A 132 0.47 -4.98 4.95
N ASP A 133 1.22 -4.11 4.28
CA ASP A 133 0.67 -2.97 3.54
C ASP A 133 0.10 -3.42 2.18
N ALA A 134 -0.73 -2.58 1.56
CA ALA A 134 -1.40 -2.92 0.31
C ALA A 134 -0.43 -3.20 -0.86
N PRO A 135 0.66 -2.43 -1.06
CA PRO A 135 1.64 -2.73 -2.10
C PRO A 135 2.23 -4.14 -1.98
N LEU A 136 2.36 -4.83 -3.10
CA LEU A 136 2.83 -6.22 -3.18
C LEU A 136 4.14 -6.43 -2.40
N GLY A 137 4.14 -7.37 -1.47
CA GLY A 137 5.30 -7.74 -0.65
C GLY A 137 5.68 -6.71 0.43
N LYS A 138 5.03 -5.55 0.51
CA LYS A 138 5.45 -4.46 1.40
C LYS A 138 5.01 -4.71 2.84
N MET A 139 5.98 -4.63 3.73
CA MET A 139 5.81 -4.77 5.18
C MET A 139 6.22 -3.47 5.87
N GLN A 140 5.44 -3.06 6.87
CA GLN A 140 5.69 -1.85 7.64
C GLN A 140 5.82 -2.15 9.12
N LEU A 141 6.78 -1.53 9.79
CA LEU A 141 6.82 -1.50 11.26
C LEU A 141 6.00 -0.29 11.72
N VAL A 142 4.86 -0.56 12.34
CA VAL A 142 3.85 0.45 12.74
C VAL A 142 3.55 0.36 14.23
N ASP A 143 3.01 1.44 14.79
CA ASP A 143 2.50 1.44 16.17
C ASP A 143 1.38 0.40 16.33
N ARG A 144 1.51 -0.47 17.34
CA ARG A 144 0.58 -1.57 17.58
C ARG A 144 -0.81 -1.07 17.99
N ILE A 145 -0.88 -0.06 18.85
CA ILE A 145 -2.15 0.41 19.39
C ILE A 145 -2.98 1.03 18.26
N ILE A 146 -2.36 1.87 17.44
CA ILE A 146 -3.03 2.48 16.29
C ILE A 146 -3.41 1.42 15.23
N HIS A 147 -2.53 0.46 14.97
CA HIS A 147 -2.84 -0.65 14.06
C HIS A 147 -4.04 -1.48 14.52
N ASP A 148 -4.06 -1.88 15.79
CA ASP A 148 -5.10 -2.74 16.34
C ASP A 148 -6.44 -1.98 16.50
N ALA A 149 -6.40 -0.65 16.68
CA ALA A 149 -7.56 0.23 16.75
C ALA A 149 -8.08 0.71 15.38
N THR A 150 -7.44 0.33 14.27
CA THR A 150 -7.84 0.71 12.91
C THR A 150 -8.20 -0.54 12.11
N PRO A 151 -9.47 -0.97 12.05
CA PRO A 151 -9.86 -2.12 11.23
C PRO A 151 -9.55 -1.86 9.75
N HIS A 152 -8.94 -2.82 9.05
CA HIS A 152 -8.54 -2.63 7.66
C HIS A 152 -8.37 -3.96 6.91
N THR A 153 -8.46 -3.89 5.58
CA THR A 153 -7.99 -4.94 4.68
C THR A 153 -6.57 -4.60 4.24
N GLY A 154 -5.59 -5.42 4.63
CA GLY A 154 -4.17 -5.22 4.31
C GLY A 154 -3.62 -6.22 3.30
N GLY A 155 -2.32 -6.10 3.02
CA GLY A 155 -1.54 -6.94 2.10
C GLY A 155 -1.64 -8.42 2.38
N ARG A 156 -1.88 -8.79 3.65
CA ARG A 156 -2.08 -10.17 4.06
C ARG A 156 -3.18 -10.87 3.27
N TRP A 157 -4.30 -10.18 3.04
CA TRP A 157 -5.42 -10.71 2.27
C TRP A 157 -5.24 -10.51 0.75
N ILE A 158 -4.58 -9.44 0.35
CA ILE A 158 -4.41 -9.09 -1.08
C ILE A 158 -3.44 -10.07 -1.76
N TRP A 159 -2.25 -10.23 -1.18
CA TRP A 159 -1.13 -10.97 -1.76
C TRP A 159 -0.47 -11.96 -0.79
N GLY A 160 -0.69 -11.82 0.53
CA GLY A 160 -0.01 -12.60 1.58
C GLY A 160 -0.64 -13.96 1.93
N GLY A 161 -1.45 -14.54 1.04
CA GLY A 161 -2.08 -15.85 1.24
C GLY A 161 -3.22 -15.91 2.28
N GLY A 162 -3.67 -14.75 2.78
CA GLY A 162 -4.83 -14.65 3.66
C GLY A 162 -4.65 -15.34 5.01
N THR A 163 -5.76 -15.86 5.55
CA THR A 163 -5.85 -16.53 6.86
C THR A 163 -5.10 -17.85 6.90
N ASN A 164 -5.12 -18.62 5.81
CA ASN A 164 -4.56 -19.98 5.73
C ASN A 164 -3.05 -19.98 6.00
N ASN A 165 -2.35 -18.94 5.55
CA ASN A 165 -0.90 -18.91 5.66
C ASN A 165 -0.44 -18.23 6.98
N ARG A 166 -1.33 -17.90 7.92
CA ARG A 166 -0.95 -17.16 9.15
C ARG A 166 -0.17 -18.02 10.15
N LYS A 167 -0.28 -19.35 10.04
CA LYS A 167 0.34 -20.32 10.95
C LYS A 167 1.70 -20.77 10.42
#